data_AF-A0A5M3N3V8-F1
#
_entry.id   AF-A0A5M3N3V8-F1
#
_cell.length_a   1.000
_cell.length_b   1.000
_cell.length_c   1.000
_cell.angle_alpha   90.00
_cell.angle_beta   90.00
_cell.angle_gamma   90.00
#
_symmetry.space_group_name_H-M   'P 1'
#
loop_
_entity.id
_entity.type
_entity.pdbx_description
1 polymer ?
#
loop_
_entity_poly.entity_id
_entity_poly.type
_entity_poly.pdbx_seq_one_letter_code
_entity_poly.pdbx_strand_id
1 'polypeptide(L)'
;NVIIFGESGVGKSSLVNMLSSDDNALAAVSNQALGCTFETEPYQVTIDEREYVLWDTAGLNEGSKGSVSADEACEKLVDLLKQLKGGVHLLVYVVRGTRFRRIIKINYDIFQRVVFRGQVPIVLVATGLENEESMEKWWDENKDDLADNELYFKDHACVTTTKGKISKSGEHIFEEEYDLSKALARLLVK
;
A
#
# COMPACT_ATOMS: atom_id res chain seq x y z
N ASN A 1 10.76 -6.50 7.08
CA ASN A 1 10.23 -6.39 5.70
C ASN A 1 8.72 -6.29 5.72
N VAL A 2 8.19 -5.31 4.99
CA VAL A 2 6.76 -5.06 4.77
C VAL A 2 6.52 -5.08 3.27
N ILE A 3 5.56 -5.88 2.80
CA ILE A 3 5.19 -5.91 1.37
C ILE A 3 3.94 -5.08 1.17
N ILE A 4 3.98 -4.17 0.20
CA ILE A 4 2.85 -3.34 -0.20
C ILE A 4 2.35 -3.83 -1.55
N PHE A 5 1.14 -4.36 -1.59
CA PHE A 5 0.56 -4.99 -2.78
C PHE A 5 -0.84 -4.49 -3.09
N GLY A 6 -1.30 -4.69 -4.32
CA GLY A 6 -2.59 -4.20 -4.82
C GLY A 6 -2.59 -3.84 -6.30
N GLU A 7 -3.76 -3.53 -6.86
CA GLU A 7 -3.92 -3.28 -8.29
C GLU A 7 -3.08 -2.09 -8.79
N SER A 8 -2.85 -2.01 -10.11
CA SER A 8 -2.21 -0.83 -10.69
C SER A 8 -3.10 0.41 -10.53
N GLY A 9 -2.49 1.55 -10.16
CA GLY A 9 -3.19 2.82 -9.97
C GLY A 9 -3.98 2.97 -8.67
N VAL A 10 -3.86 2.06 -7.70
CA VAL A 10 -4.50 2.19 -6.37
C VAL A 10 -3.70 3.03 -5.36
N GLY A 11 -2.59 3.65 -5.76
CA GLY A 11 -1.83 4.55 -4.88
C GLY A 11 -0.74 3.89 -4.01
N LYS A 12 -0.29 2.66 -4.34
CA LYS A 12 0.82 1.99 -3.62
C LYS A 12 2.08 2.84 -3.51
N SER A 13 2.60 3.33 -4.62
CA SER A 13 3.84 4.12 -4.63
C SER A 13 3.65 5.49 -3.96
N SER A 14 2.44 6.05 -4.01
CA SER A 14 2.09 7.26 -3.25
C SER A 14 2.09 7.01 -1.73
N LEU A 15 1.59 5.85 -1.30
CA LEU A 15 1.65 5.41 0.10
C LEU A 15 3.10 5.18 0.55
N VAL A 16 3.93 4.52 -0.27
CA VAL A 16 5.38 4.38 0.00
C VAL A 16 6.02 5.75 0.20
N ASN A 17 5.81 6.69 -0.72
CA ASN A 17 6.38 8.03 -0.62
C ASN A 17 5.93 8.77 0.65
N MET A 18 4.66 8.60 1.06
CA MET A 18 4.14 9.17 2.31
C MET A 18 4.81 8.56 3.55
N LEU A 19 5.04 7.25 3.56
CA LEU A 19 5.71 6.57 4.67
C LEU A 19 7.19 6.95 4.75
N SER A 20 7.84 7.12 3.60
CA SER A 20 9.25 7.51 3.47
C SER A 20 9.53 8.99 3.73
N SER A 21 8.51 9.85 3.76
CA SER A 21 8.73 11.29 3.96
C SER A 21 9.00 11.57 5.44
N ASP A 22 10.27 11.73 5.78
CA ASP A 22 10.72 12.09 7.12
C ASP A 22 10.13 13.44 7.55
N ASP A 23 9.62 13.52 8.77
CA ASP A 23 9.36 14.80 9.44
C ASP A 23 10.65 15.34 10.11
N ASN A 24 11.71 14.53 10.21
CA ASN A 24 12.98 14.82 10.87
C ASN A 24 14.19 14.52 9.99
N ALA A 25 14.19 14.99 8.73
CA ALA A 25 15.29 14.71 7.79
C ALA A 25 16.62 15.37 8.22
N LEU A 26 17.37 14.68 9.08
CA LEU A 26 18.83 14.77 9.25
C LEU A 26 19.53 13.41 9.08
N ALA A 27 18.84 12.40 8.54
CA ALA A 27 19.48 11.16 8.09
C ALA A 27 19.07 10.92 6.62
N ALA A 28 19.85 11.42 5.68
CA ALA A 28 20.82 10.61 4.95
C ALA A 28 20.20 9.64 3.93
N VAL A 29 20.11 10.14 2.69
CA VAL A 29 20.37 9.43 1.41
C VAL A 29 19.42 8.26 1.07
N SER A 30 18.54 8.39 0.08
CA SER A 30 18.93 8.16 -1.32
C SER A 30 18.08 8.94 -2.32
N ASN A 31 18.78 9.67 -3.19
CA ASN A 31 18.28 10.30 -4.40
C ASN A 31 17.83 9.25 -5.43
N GLN A 32 16.63 8.68 -5.28
CA GLN A 32 15.95 8.05 -6.41
C GLN A 32 14.65 8.80 -6.68
N ALA A 33 14.79 9.77 -7.57
CA ALA A 33 13.69 10.47 -8.17
C ALA A 33 12.76 9.46 -8.88
N LEU A 34 11.51 9.45 -8.42
CA LEU A 34 10.30 9.64 -9.22
C LEU A 34 10.22 8.87 -10.55
N GLY A 35 9.45 7.77 -10.48
CA GLY A 35 8.56 7.37 -11.56
C GLY A 35 9.20 6.54 -12.66
N CYS A 36 9.30 5.23 -12.42
CA CYS A 36 9.17 4.13 -13.40
C CYS A 36 9.52 2.82 -12.68
N THR A 37 8.61 2.28 -11.86
CA THR A 37 8.86 1.06 -11.10
C THR A 37 8.62 -0.19 -11.96
N PHE A 38 9.59 -0.53 -12.80
CA PHE A 38 9.73 -1.88 -13.38
C PHE A 38 10.62 -2.79 -12.51
N GLU A 39 11.41 -2.23 -11.59
CA GLU A 39 12.31 -2.96 -10.69
C GLU A 39 11.81 -2.88 -9.24
N THR A 40 11.83 -4.03 -8.55
CA THR A 40 11.42 -4.19 -7.15
C THR A 40 12.52 -3.69 -6.20
N GLU A 41 12.84 -2.40 -6.23
CA GLU A 41 13.83 -1.85 -5.29
C GLU A 41 13.21 -1.66 -3.89
N PRO A 42 13.92 -2.05 -2.81
CA PRO A 42 13.46 -1.87 -1.44
C PRO A 42 13.56 -0.41 -0.99
N TYR A 43 12.53 0.08 -0.30
CA TYR A 43 12.54 1.40 0.34
C TYR A 43 12.84 1.25 1.83
N GLN A 44 13.95 1.81 2.29
CA GLN A 44 14.26 1.90 3.71
C GLN A 44 13.52 3.09 4.32
N VAL A 45 12.79 2.87 5.40
CA VAL A 45 12.05 3.92 6.11
C VAL A 45 12.24 3.76 7.62
N THR A 46 12.32 4.89 8.32
CA THR A 46 12.35 4.92 9.78
C THR A 46 11.01 5.42 10.30
N ILE A 47 10.33 4.61 11.12
CA ILE A 47 9.08 4.98 11.77
C ILE A 47 9.26 4.79 13.28
N ASP A 48 9.12 5.87 14.05
CA ASP A 48 9.35 5.88 15.51
C ASP A 48 10.65 5.17 15.91
N GLU A 49 11.77 5.58 15.31
CA GLU A 49 13.12 5.05 15.58
C GLU A 49 13.34 3.57 15.20
N ARG A 50 12.37 2.93 14.53
CA ARG A 50 12.49 1.56 14.00
C ARG A 50 12.66 1.58 12.49
N GLU A 51 13.59 0.78 12.00
CA GLU A 51 13.84 0.61 10.57
C GLU A 51 12.90 -0.43 9.96
N TYR A 52 12.28 -0.06 8.84
CA TYR A 52 11.46 -0.92 8.02
C TYR A 52 12.02 -0.93 6.61
N VAL A 53 11.83 -2.07 5.93
CA VAL A 53 12.09 -2.19 4.49
C VAL A 53 10.77 -2.46 3.81
N LEU A 54 10.29 -1.49 3.04
CA LEU A 54 9.06 -1.55 2.27
C LEU A 54 9.36 -2.08 0.87
N TRP A 55 8.50 -2.96 0.39
CA TRP A 55 8.62 -3.58 -0.93
C TRP A 55 7.33 -3.32 -1.72
N ASP A 56 7.39 -2.48 -2.76
CA ASP A 56 6.25 -2.22 -3.65
C ASP A 56 6.15 -3.32 -4.72
N THR A 57 4.98 -3.95 -4.83
CA THR A 57 4.73 -5.03 -5.80
C THR A 57 4.10 -4.54 -7.10
N ALA A 58 4.34 -3.30 -7.51
CA ALA A 58 3.77 -2.69 -8.73
C ALA A 58 3.74 -3.66 -9.93
N GLY A 59 4.81 -4.46 -10.12
CA GLY A 59 4.93 -5.43 -11.22
C GLY A 59 4.29 -6.82 -11.03
N LEU A 60 3.73 -7.17 -9.86
CA LEU A 60 3.15 -8.52 -9.60
C LEU A 60 1.67 -8.64 -9.96
N ASN A 61 0.94 -7.52 -9.96
CA ASN A 61 -0.51 -7.51 -10.11
C ASN A 61 -0.98 -6.85 -11.43
N GLU A 62 -0.06 -6.51 -12.31
CA GLU A 62 -0.38 -5.92 -13.62
C GLU A 62 -0.82 -6.96 -14.66
N GLY A 63 -0.71 -8.25 -14.34
CA GLY A 63 -1.18 -9.35 -15.19
C GLY A 63 -2.69 -9.34 -15.48
N SER A 64 -3.50 -8.64 -14.67
CA SER A 64 -4.95 -8.56 -14.92
C SER A 64 -5.35 -7.52 -15.97
N LYS A 65 -4.42 -6.70 -16.48
CA LYS A 65 -4.65 -5.75 -17.60
C LYS A 65 -3.92 -6.11 -18.90
N GLY A 66 -3.30 -7.29 -18.99
CA GLY A 66 -2.83 -7.86 -20.26
C GLY A 66 -1.45 -7.43 -20.74
N SER A 67 -0.63 -6.79 -19.90
CA SER A 67 0.75 -6.39 -20.25
C SER A 67 1.83 -7.38 -19.80
N VAL A 68 1.51 -8.30 -18.87
CA VAL A 68 2.46 -9.26 -18.29
C VAL A 68 1.77 -10.64 -18.20
N SER A 69 2.45 -11.68 -18.64
CA SER A 69 1.94 -13.06 -18.56
C SER A 69 1.90 -13.56 -17.11
N ALA A 70 1.10 -14.60 -16.84
CA ALA A 70 1.05 -15.22 -15.51
C ALA A 70 2.43 -15.76 -15.08
N ASP A 71 3.21 -16.24 -16.04
CA ASP A 71 4.56 -16.77 -15.80
C ASP A 71 5.52 -15.65 -15.40
N GLU A 72 5.54 -14.53 -16.12
CA GLU A 72 6.35 -13.36 -15.77
C GLU A 72 5.96 -12.76 -14.41
N ALA A 73 4.66 -12.76 -14.06
CA ALA A 73 4.21 -12.33 -12.74
C ALA A 73 4.70 -13.28 -11.62
N CYS A 74 4.73 -14.59 -11.89
CA CYS A 74 5.30 -15.57 -10.97
C CYS A 74 6.82 -15.40 -10.82
N GLU A 75 7.54 -15.17 -11.91
CA GLU A 75 9.00 -14.93 -11.88
C GLU A 75 9.33 -13.70 -11.03
N LYS A 76 8.62 -12.58 -11.25
CA LYS A 76 8.79 -11.37 -10.44
C LYS A 76 8.50 -11.62 -8.97
N LEU A 77 7.49 -12.44 -8.66
CA LEU A 77 7.15 -12.76 -7.26
C LEU A 77 8.27 -13.59 -6.64
N VAL A 78 8.77 -14.59 -7.37
CA VAL A 78 9.90 -15.42 -6.93
C VAL A 78 11.14 -14.56 -6.69
N ASP A 79 11.43 -13.61 -7.57
CA ASP A 79 12.58 -12.72 -7.43
C ASP A 79 12.43 -11.77 -6.23
N LEU A 80 11.24 -11.23 -5.99
CA LEU A 80 10.93 -10.50 -4.76
C LEU A 80 11.19 -11.37 -3.52
N LEU A 81 10.68 -12.60 -3.50
CA LEU A 81 10.86 -13.54 -2.39
C LEU A 81 12.33 -13.89 -2.14
N LYS A 82 13.17 -13.98 -3.18
CA LYS A 82 14.63 -14.20 -3.03
C LYS A 82 15.34 -13.01 -2.38
N GLN A 83 14.87 -11.79 -2.61
CA GLN A 83 15.48 -10.58 -2.06
C GLN A 83 15.10 -10.35 -0.58
N LEU A 84 14.00 -10.95 -0.12
CA LEU A 84 13.46 -10.83 1.24
C LEU A 84 14.27 -11.64 2.28
N LYS A 85 15.49 -11.18 2.58
CA LYS A 85 16.29 -11.71 3.69
C LYS A 85 15.58 -11.44 5.02
N GLY A 86 15.48 -12.47 5.88
CA GLY A 86 14.85 -12.35 7.20
C GLY A 86 13.33 -12.44 7.22
N GLY A 87 12.69 -12.79 6.09
CA GLY A 87 11.25 -13.07 6.01
C GLY A 87 10.36 -11.82 6.02
N VAL A 88 9.06 -12.02 5.82
CA VAL A 88 8.05 -10.95 5.72
C VAL A 88 7.25 -10.88 7.02
N HIS A 89 7.07 -9.67 7.53
CA HIS A 89 6.45 -9.44 8.83
C HIS A 89 5.01 -8.92 8.71
N LEU A 90 4.71 -8.24 7.60
CA LEU A 90 3.42 -7.63 7.34
C LEU A 90 3.16 -7.54 5.84
N LEU A 91 1.92 -7.79 5.44
CA LEU A 91 1.40 -7.48 4.12
C LEU A 91 0.45 -6.29 4.24
N VAL A 92 0.69 -5.24 3.46
CA VAL A 92 -0.17 -4.07 3.35
C VAL A 92 -0.92 -4.18 2.04
N TYR A 93 -2.20 -4.52 2.10
CA TYR A 93 -3.05 -4.59 0.93
C TYR A 93 -3.65 -3.21 0.64
N VAL A 94 -3.18 -2.56 -0.43
CA VAL A 94 -3.71 -1.28 -0.89
C VAL A 94 -4.84 -1.50 -1.89
N VAL A 95 -6.01 -0.95 -1.57
CA VAL A 95 -7.18 -0.92 -2.46
C VAL A 95 -7.60 0.52 -2.68
N ARG A 96 -8.19 0.80 -3.84
CA ARG A 96 -8.88 2.08 -4.04
C ARG A 96 -10.25 2.01 -3.38
N GLY A 97 -10.59 3.02 -2.60
CA GLY A 97 -11.85 3.25 -1.89
C GLY A 97 -13.04 3.39 -2.83
N THR A 98 -13.34 2.30 -3.53
CA THR A 98 -14.43 2.11 -4.46
C THR A 98 -15.16 0.83 -4.08
N ARG A 99 -16.32 0.58 -4.68
CA ARG A 99 -17.07 -0.65 -4.43
C ARG A 99 -16.20 -1.90 -4.64
N PHE A 100 -16.46 -2.93 -3.82
CA PHE A 100 -15.82 -4.23 -3.94
C PHE A 100 -15.84 -4.78 -5.39
N ARG A 101 -14.71 -5.31 -5.83
CA ARG A 101 -14.53 -5.96 -7.13
C ARG A 101 -13.90 -7.33 -6.91
N ARG A 102 -14.32 -8.33 -7.69
CA ARG A 102 -13.82 -9.71 -7.58
C ARG A 102 -12.29 -9.83 -7.63
N ILE A 103 -11.63 -8.95 -8.37
CA ILE A 103 -10.16 -8.88 -8.43
C ILE A 103 -9.51 -8.64 -7.08
N ILE A 104 -10.22 -7.99 -6.13
CA ILE A 104 -9.73 -7.77 -4.77
C ILE A 104 -9.57 -9.12 -4.04
N LYS A 105 -10.59 -9.98 -4.11
CA LYS A 105 -10.52 -11.34 -3.56
C LYS A 105 -9.44 -12.19 -4.21
N ILE A 106 -9.33 -12.15 -5.54
CA ILE A 106 -8.32 -12.94 -6.26
C ILE A 106 -6.91 -12.60 -5.76
N ASN A 107 -6.61 -11.30 -5.62
CA ASN A 107 -5.28 -10.86 -5.18
C ASN A 107 -5.04 -11.17 -3.70
N TYR A 108 -6.05 -10.99 -2.85
CA TYR A 108 -5.99 -11.41 -1.47
C TYR A 108 -5.67 -12.90 -1.35
N ASP A 109 -6.41 -13.76 -2.06
CA ASP A 109 -6.24 -15.22 -2.00
C ASP A 109 -4.86 -15.66 -2.51
N ILE A 110 -4.32 -15.02 -3.55
CA ILE A 110 -2.94 -15.28 -4.01
C ILE A 110 -1.95 -15.02 -2.88
N PHE A 111 -1.93 -13.81 -2.33
CA PHE A 111 -0.94 -13.45 -1.31
C PHE A 111 -1.15 -14.21 -0.01
N GLN A 112 -2.39 -14.27 0.47
CA GLN A 112 -2.72 -14.88 1.76
C GLN A 112 -2.61 -16.40 1.71
N ARG A 113 -3.22 -17.07 0.72
CA ARG A 113 -3.36 -18.54 0.72
C ARG A 113 -2.22 -19.22 -0.02
N VAL A 114 -1.76 -18.65 -1.14
CA VAL A 114 -0.76 -19.30 -2.00
C VAL A 114 0.66 -18.92 -1.60
N VAL A 115 0.96 -17.62 -1.52
CA VAL A 115 2.32 -17.12 -1.29
C VAL A 115 2.72 -17.29 0.17
N PHE A 116 1.94 -16.73 1.09
CA PHE A 116 2.29 -16.69 2.52
C PHE A 116 1.57 -17.73 3.37
N ARG A 117 0.62 -18.48 2.80
CA ARG A 117 -0.10 -19.59 3.44
C ARG A 117 -0.65 -19.24 4.84
N GLY A 118 -1.16 -18.02 4.98
CA GLY A 118 -1.74 -17.49 6.23
C GLY A 118 -0.73 -17.16 7.33
N GLN A 119 0.58 -17.23 7.07
CA GLN A 119 1.62 -17.05 8.09
C GLN A 119 1.97 -15.58 8.36
N VAL A 120 1.60 -14.68 7.44
CA VAL A 120 1.90 -13.25 7.54
C VAL A 120 0.59 -12.47 7.67
N PRO A 121 0.45 -11.59 8.67
CA PRO A 121 -0.76 -10.78 8.84
C PRO A 121 -0.93 -9.82 7.66
N ILE A 122 -2.19 -9.56 7.30
CA ILE A 122 -2.57 -8.60 6.26
C ILE A 122 -3.33 -7.45 6.90
N VAL A 123 -2.94 -6.22 6.60
CA VAL A 123 -3.69 -4.99 6.91
C VAL A 123 -4.20 -4.35 5.63
N LEU A 124 -5.32 -3.66 5.70
CA LEU A 124 -5.92 -2.97 4.54
C LEU A 124 -5.58 -1.48 4.56
N VAL A 125 -5.22 -0.92 3.40
CA VAL A 125 -5.17 0.53 3.21
C VAL A 125 -6.11 0.90 2.07
N ALA A 126 -7.18 1.62 2.39
CA ALA A 126 -8.13 2.15 1.41
C ALA A 126 -7.73 3.57 1.01
N THR A 127 -7.39 3.78 -0.26
CA THR A 127 -6.91 5.06 -0.80
C THR A 127 -7.96 5.75 -1.67
N GLY A 128 -7.72 7.00 -2.07
CA GLY A 128 -8.60 7.70 -3.02
C GLY A 128 -9.87 8.24 -2.36
N LEU A 129 -9.80 8.51 -1.06
CA LEU A 129 -10.90 8.95 -0.21
C LEU A 129 -10.87 10.47 0.06
N GLU A 130 -10.02 11.22 -0.66
CA GLU A 130 -9.80 12.66 -0.43
C GLU A 130 -11.03 13.55 -0.62
N ASN A 131 -12.09 13.05 -1.28
CA ASN A 131 -13.33 13.81 -1.47
C ASN A 131 -14.46 13.33 -0.55
N GLU A 132 -14.21 12.38 0.33
CA GLU A 132 -15.20 11.93 1.31
C GLU A 132 -15.23 12.89 2.51
N GLU A 133 -16.42 13.17 3.04
CA GLU A 133 -16.58 13.97 4.27
C GLU A 133 -15.86 13.32 5.47
N SER A 134 -15.83 11.98 5.50
CA SER A 134 -15.05 11.18 6.42
C SER A 134 -14.45 10.00 5.67
N MET A 135 -13.13 9.90 5.61
CA MET A 135 -12.45 8.79 4.94
C MET A 135 -12.86 7.44 5.54
N GLU A 136 -13.04 7.37 6.86
CA GLU A 136 -13.37 6.14 7.59
C GLU A 136 -14.73 5.55 7.21
N LYS A 137 -15.64 6.39 6.71
CA LYS A 137 -16.97 5.97 6.23
C LYS A 137 -16.90 4.84 5.21
N TRP A 138 -15.85 4.82 4.37
CA TRP A 138 -15.67 3.75 3.39
C TRP A 138 -15.52 2.38 4.06
N TRP A 139 -14.77 2.27 5.16
CA TRP A 139 -14.62 1.01 5.87
C TRP A 139 -15.95 0.55 6.46
N ASP A 140 -16.68 1.46 7.11
CA ASP A 140 -17.98 1.15 7.71
C ASP A 140 -19.00 0.62 6.69
N GLU A 141 -18.97 1.14 5.47
CA GLU A 141 -19.85 0.72 4.38
C GLU A 141 -19.40 -0.59 3.68
N ASN A 142 -18.12 -0.97 3.76
CA ASN A 142 -17.56 -2.07 2.96
C ASN A 142 -17.04 -3.26 3.78
N LYS A 143 -16.87 -3.14 5.10
CA LYS A 143 -16.30 -4.20 5.95
C LYS A 143 -17.11 -5.51 5.91
N ASP A 144 -18.43 -5.41 5.85
CA ASP A 144 -19.32 -6.58 5.79
C ASP A 144 -19.19 -7.29 4.44
N ASP A 145 -19.22 -6.54 3.32
CA ASP A 145 -18.99 -7.09 1.98
C ASP A 145 -17.60 -7.77 1.87
N LEU A 146 -16.57 -7.20 2.49
CA LEU A 146 -15.24 -7.81 2.53
C LEU A 146 -15.24 -9.12 3.33
N ALA A 147 -15.89 -9.13 4.50
CA ALA A 147 -15.99 -10.31 5.35
C ALA A 147 -16.82 -11.43 4.69
N ASP A 148 -17.94 -11.10 4.04
CA ASP A 148 -18.78 -12.03 3.27
C ASP A 148 -18.02 -12.68 2.11
N ASN A 149 -16.99 -12.02 1.60
CA ASN A 149 -16.09 -12.54 0.57
C ASN A 149 -14.84 -13.24 1.15
N GLU A 150 -14.79 -13.45 2.47
CA GLU A 150 -13.72 -14.10 3.23
C GLU A 150 -12.38 -13.32 3.22
N LEU A 151 -12.44 -11.98 3.15
CA LEU A 151 -11.27 -11.12 3.29
C LEU A 151 -11.17 -10.65 4.73
N TYR A 152 -10.17 -11.15 5.44
CA TYR A 152 -9.94 -10.79 6.84
C TYR A 152 -8.65 -10.00 6.97
N PHE A 153 -8.75 -8.84 7.62
CA PHE A 153 -7.63 -7.94 7.87
C PHE A 153 -7.38 -7.84 9.37
N LYS A 154 -6.11 -7.78 9.76
CA LYS A 154 -5.70 -7.57 11.16
C LYS A 154 -6.12 -6.18 11.64
N ASP A 155 -6.05 -5.21 10.74
CA ASP A 155 -6.37 -3.79 10.96
C ASP A 155 -6.52 -3.08 9.61
N HIS A 156 -6.97 -1.83 9.60
CA HIS A 156 -7.18 -1.03 8.39
C HIS A 156 -6.85 0.45 8.57
N ALA A 157 -6.63 1.15 7.45
CA ALA A 157 -6.59 2.61 7.42
C ALA A 157 -7.29 3.14 6.17
N CYS A 158 -8.17 4.12 6.35
CA CYS A 158 -8.79 4.88 5.28
C CYS A 158 -8.02 6.19 5.09
N VAL A 159 -7.44 6.38 3.91
CA VAL A 159 -6.44 7.43 3.67
C VAL A 159 -6.62 8.18 2.35
N THR A 160 -6.07 9.37 2.29
CA THR A 160 -5.66 10.04 1.06
C THR A 160 -4.15 10.01 0.94
N THR A 161 -3.64 9.81 -0.28
CA THR A 161 -2.19 9.90 -0.58
C THR A 161 -1.84 11.16 -1.37
N THR A 162 -2.72 12.16 -1.39
CA THR A 162 -2.54 13.43 -2.10
C THR A 162 -2.87 14.61 -1.20
N LYS A 163 -2.04 15.64 -1.24
CA LYS A 163 -2.33 16.96 -0.64
C LYS A 163 -3.31 17.79 -1.50
N GLY A 164 -3.67 17.29 -2.68
CA GLY A 164 -4.51 18.02 -3.63
C GLY A 164 -3.80 19.24 -4.24
N LYS A 165 -4.58 20.07 -4.93
CA LYS A 165 -4.08 21.32 -5.55
C LYS A 165 -3.81 22.38 -4.49
N ILE A 166 -2.93 23.31 -4.82
CA ILE A 166 -2.75 24.53 -4.05
C ILE A 166 -3.95 25.44 -4.30
N SER A 167 -4.61 25.86 -3.22
CA SER A 167 -5.75 26.76 -3.22
C SER A 167 -5.31 28.21 -3.52
N LYS A 168 -6.26 29.12 -3.66
CA LYS A 168 -5.96 30.57 -3.81
C LYS A 168 -5.28 31.17 -2.56
N SER A 169 -5.43 30.54 -1.38
CA SER A 169 -4.74 30.95 -0.14
C SER A 169 -3.26 30.52 -0.10
N GLY A 170 -2.82 29.63 -1.00
CA GLY A 170 -1.48 29.05 -0.98
C GLY A 170 -1.38 27.73 -0.22
N GLU A 171 -2.47 27.26 0.40
CA GLU A 171 -2.54 26.00 1.14
C GLU A 171 -3.01 24.85 0.26
N HIS A 172 -2.59 23.63 0.60
CA HIS A 172 -3.05 22.42 -0.06
C HIS A 172 -4.46 22.05 0.40
N ILE A 173 -5.38 21.79 -0.56
CA ILE A 173 -6.80 21.55 -0.23
C ILE A 173 -7.07 20.29 0.60
N PHE A 174 -6.13 19.34 0.66
CA PHE A 174 -6.26 18.11 1.44
C PHE A 174 -5.08 17.91 2.41
N GLU A 175 -4.50 19.01 2.91
CA GLU A 175 -3.33 18.94 3.78
C GLU A 175 -3.62 18.24 5.11
N GLU A 176 -4.74 18.57 5.76
CA GLU A 176 -5.14 17.98 7.03
C GLU A 176 -5.42 16.47 6.90
N GLU A 177 -6.16 16.07 5.86
CA GLU A 177 -6.46 14.67 5.58
C GLU A 177 -5.20 13.89 5.24
N TYR A 178 -4.24 14.51 4.54
CA TYR A 178 -2.96 13.90 4.22
C TYR A 178 -2.11 13.66 5.46
N ASP A 179 -2.03 14.63 6.37
CA ASP A 179 -1.25 14.51 7.61
C ASP A 179 -1.87 13.47 8.56
N LEU A 180 -3.20 13.43 8.67
CA LEU A 180 -3.92 12.37 9.37
C LEU A 180 -3.65 11.00 8.74
N SER A 181 -3.72 10.92 7.41
CA SER A 181 -3.44 9.69 6.65
C SER A 181 -2.02 9.17 6.90
N LYS A 182 -1.03 10.07 6.96
CA LYS A 182 0.36 9.75 7.26
C LYS A 182 0.50 9.15 8.66
N ALA A 183 -0.15 9.74 9.66
CA ALA A 183 -0.14 9.22 11.02
C ALA A 183 -0.80 7.83 11.12
N LEU A 184 -1.97 7.64 10.50
CA LEU A 184 -2.68 6.35 10.47
C LEU A 184 -1.87 5.27 9.75
N ALA A 185 -1.33 5.56 8.57
CA ALA A 185 -0.53 4.62 7.80
C ALA A 185 0.74 4.19 8.57
N ARG A 186 1.39 5.13 9.27
CA ARG A 186 2.54 4.82 10.12
C ARG A 186 2.16 3.97 11.32
N LEU A 187 1.02 4.21 11.95
CA LEU A 187 0.53 3.38 13.05
C LEU A 187 0.23 1.96 12.58
N LEU A 188 -0.38 1.82 11.41
CA LEU A 188 -0.78 0.53 10.82
C LEU A 188 0.43 -0.36 10.46
N VAL A 189 1.55 0.23 10.08
CA VAL A 189 2.77 -0.48 9.69
C VAL A 189 3.59 -0.97 10.90
N LYS A 190 3.39 -0.38 12.08
CA LYS A 190 4.16 -0.68 13.30
C LYS A 190 3.89 -2.08 13.87
#